data_AF-A0A5B0VS25-F1
#
_entry.id   AF-A0A5B0VS25-F1
#
_cell.length_a   1.000
_cell.length_b   1.000
_cell.length_c   1.000
_cell.angle_alpha   90.00
_cell.angle_beta   90.00
_cell.angle_gamma   90.00
#
_symmetry.space_group_name_H-M   'P 1'
#
loop_
_entity.id
_entity.type
_entity.pdbx_description
1 polymer ?
#
loop_
_entity_poly.entity_id
_entity_poly.type
_entity_poly.pdbx_seq_one_letter_code
_entity_poly.pdbx_strand_id
1 'polypeptide(L)' 'MKIGIPIITHEDDKGMSIAVHDCFCEGLPIMEGKMVCDLEGAIIEGALSKIRGKRVSVREVKCNVHGDECCEYIVKY' A
#
# COMPACT_ATOMS: atom_id res chain seq x y z
N MET A 1 -16.18 1.33 -5.77
CA MET A 1 -14.93 0.55 -5.79
C MET A 1 -14.38 0.57 -4.37
N LYS A 2 -14.17 -0.59 -3.73
CA LYS A 2 -13.54 -0.66 -2.41
C LYS A 2 -12.03 -0.69 -2.60
N ILE A 3 -11.37 0.45 -2.39
CA ILE A 3 -9.92 0.64 -2.58
C ILE A 3 -9.18 0.48 -1.23
N GLY A 4 -9.91 0.11 -0.16
CA GLY A 4 -9.43 0.06 1.20
C GLY A 4 -9.37 1.41 1.93
N ILE A 5 -9.03 1.33 3.21
CA ILE A 5 -8.91 2.44 4.16
C ILE A 5 -7.43 2.56 4.52
N PRO A 6 -6.70 3.55 3.99
CA PRO A 6 -5.28 3.73 4.28
C PRO A 6 -5.07 4.38 5.65
N ILE A 7 -4.09 3.87 6.40
CA ILE A 7 -3.67 4.36 7.71
C ILE A 7 -2.14 4.50 7.68
N ILE A 8 -1.63 5.67 8.03
CA ILE A 8 -0.19 5.88 8.20
C ILE A 8 0.22 5.23 9.53
N THR A 9 1.09 4.22 9.45
CA THR A 9 1.59 3.49 10.64
C THR A 9 2.94 4.02 11.12
N HIS A 10 3.72 4.62 10.22
CA HIS A 10 5.01 5.24 10.50
C HIS A 10 5.29 6.36 9.50
N GLU A 11 5.89 7.46 9.94
CA GLU A 11 6.37 8.54 9.06
C GLU A 11 7.62 9.19 9.66
N ASP A 12 8.63 9.41 8.81
CA ASP A 12 9.86 10.13 9.15
C ASP A 12 10.39 10.90 7.93
N ASP A 13 11.59 11.48 8.03
CA ASP A 13 12.20 12.28 6.95
C ASP A 13 12.54 11.48 5.68
N LYS A 14 12.66 10.14 5.78
CA LYS A 14 13.03 9.26 4.68
C LYS A 14 11.81 8.70 3.94
N GLY A 15 10.67 8.58 4.62
CA GLY A 15 9.50 7.93 4.06
C GLY A 15 8.33 7.78 5.00
N MET A 16 7.38 6.94 4.60
CA MET A 16 6.25 6.53 5.41
C MET A 16 5.87 5.08 5.13
N SER A 17 5.22 4.44 6.10
CA SER A 17 4.56 3.14 5.96
C SER A 17 3.06 3.33 6.06
N ILE A 18 2.32 2.70 5.14
CA ILE A 18 0.87 2.83 5.02
C ILE A 18 0.25 1.44 5.05
N ALA A 19 -0.56 1.15 6.06
CA ALA A 19 -1.41 -0.04 6.09
C ALA A 19 -2.74 0.26 5.40
N VAL A 20 -3.31 -0.71 4.69
CA VAL A 20 -4.59 -0.59 3.99
C VAL A 20 -5.49 -1.75 4.40
N HIS A 21 -6.61 -1.43 5.05
CA HIS A 21 -7.65 -2.37 5.49
C HIS A 21 -8.88 -2.33 4.56
N ASP A 22 -9.75 -3.35 4.57
CA ASP A 22 -10.92 -3.44 3.66
C ASP A 22 -10.53 -3.27 2.18
N CYS A 23 -9.33 -3.76 1.84
CA CYS A 23 -8.86 -3.82 0.46
C CYS A 23 -9.63 -4.92 -0.27
N PHE A 24 -9.81 -4.78 -1.59
CA PHE A 24 -10.50 -5.79 -2.40
C PHE A 24 -9.87 -7.20 -2.29
N CYS A 25 -8.57 -7.28 -2.00
CA CYS A 25 -7.87 -8.55 -1.85
C CYS A 25 -8.18 -9.29 -0.53
N GLU A 26 -8.86 -8.65 0.42
CA GLU A 26 -9.29 -9.26 1.67
C GLU A 26 -10.26 -10.42 1.39
N GLY A 27 -9.92 -11.63 1.86
CA GLY A 27 -10.71 -12.84 1.64
C GLY A 27 -10.41 -13.58 0.32
N LEU A 28 -9.49 -13.09 -0.51
CA LEU A 28 -8.97 -13.88 -1.64
C LEU A 28 -8.12 -15.08 -1.14
N PRO A 29 -7.99 -16.14 -1.94
CA PRO A 29 -7.15 -17.29 -1.58
C PRO A 29 -5.70 -16.88 -1.32
N ILE A 30 -5.11 -17.47 -0.28
CA ILE A 30 -3.70 -17.26 0.04
C ILE A 30 -2.83 -17.90 -1.06
N MET A 31 -1.95 -17.08 -1.63
CA MET A 31 -0.92 -17.43 -2.58
C MET A 31 0.41 -16.86 -2.09
N GLU A 32 1.15 -17.65 -1.32
CA GLU A 32 2.43 -17.24 -0.74
C GLU A 32 3.39 -16.71 -1.82
N GLY A 33 4.10 -15.64 -1.49
CA GLY A 33 4.99 -14.90 -2.39
C GLY A 33 4.30 -13.99 -3.41
N LYS A 34 2.96 -13.92 -3.46
CA LYS A 34 2.24 -13.02 -4.37
C LYS A 34 1.81 -11.71 -3.72
N MET A 35 2.13 -10.61 -4.39
CA MET A 35 1.63 -9.26 -4.13
C MET A 35 0.77 -8.88 -5.34
N VAL A 36 -0.45 -8.41 -5.12
CA VAL A 36 -1.45 -8.24 -6.20
C VAL A 36 -2.15 -6.89 -6.17
N CYS A 37 -1.83 -6.02 -5.21
CA CYS A 37 -2.52 -4.73 -5.02
C CYS A 37 -1.71 -3.58 -5.64
N ASP A 38 -1.36 -3.75 -6.92
CA ASP A 38 -0.63 -2.75 -7.71
C ASP A 38 -1.44 -1.45 -7.91
N LEU A 39 -2.77 -1.57 -8.01
CA LEU A 39 -3.66 -0.43 -8.23
C LEU A 39 -3.63 0.54 -7.04
N GLU A 40 -3.79 0.03 -5.82
CA GLU A 40 -3.72 0.81 -4.59
C GLU A 40 -2.34 1.47 -4.44
N GLY A 41 -1.26 0.73 -4.72
CA GLY A 41 0.10 1.27 -4.73
C GLY A 41 0.28 2.43 -5.71
N ALA A 42 -0.25 2.31 -6.93
CA ALA A 42 -0.22 3.37 -7.95
C ALA A 42 -1.06 4.60 -7.56
N ILE A 43 -2.21 4.40 -6.93
CA ILE A 43 -3.06 5.49 -6.41
C ILE A 43 -2.30 6.26 -5.32
N ILE A 44 -1.68 5.56 -4.37
CA ILE A 44 -0.86 6.17 -3.31
C ILE A 44 0.32 6.94 -3.91
N GLU A 45 1.05 6.33 -4.86
CA GLU A 45 2.21 6.98 -5.50
C GLU A 45 1.83 8.27 -6.23
N GLY A 46 0.75 8.23 -7.02
CA GLY A 46 0.27 9.39 -7.76
C GLY A 46 -0.24 10.50 -6.84
N ALA A 47 -1.02 10.15 -5.82
CA ALA A 47 -1.57 11.11 -4.86
C ALA A 47 -0.46 11.80 -4.06
N LEU A 48 0.45 11.03 -3.46
CA LEU A 48 1.54 11.58 -2.66
C LEU A 48 2.54 12.36 -3.50
N SER A 49 2.85 11.92 -4.72
CA SER A 49 3.71 12.69 -5.62
C SER A 49 3.12 14.08 -5.92
N LYS A 50 1.80 14.15 -6.13
CA LYS A 50 1.10 15.41 -6.35
C LYS A 50 1.07 16.29 -5.10
N ILE A 51 0.75 15.71 -3.93
CA ILE A 51 0.66 16.44 -2.66
C ILE A 51 2.03 17.02 -2.26
N ARG A 52 3.12 16.27 -2.48
CA ARG A 52 4.48 16.70 -2.10
C ARG A 52 5.18 17.57 -3.14
N GLY A 53 4.63 17.68 -4.35
CA GLY A 53 5.27 18.42 -5.45
C GLY A 53 6.57 17.79 -5.97
N LYS A 54 6.85 16.53 -5.61
CA LYS A 54 8.00 15.75 -6.06
C LYS A 54 7.62 14.28 -6.19
N ARG A 55 8.32 13.55 -7.06
CA ARG A 55 8.07 12.11 -7.24
C ARG A 55 8.42 11.35 -5.97
N VAL A 56 7.51 10.49 -5.52
CA VAL A 56 7.80 9.45 -4.50
C VAL A 56 7.81 8.09 -5.18
N SER A 57 8.35 7.08 -4.49
CA SER A 57 8.21 5.68 -4.89
C SER A 57 7.41 4.92 -3.86
N VAL A 58 6.51 4.04 -4.32
CA VAL A 58 5.66 3.22 -3.45
C VAL A 58 5.87 1.74 -3.79
N ARG A 59 5.99 0.90 -2.76
CA ARG A 59 6.13 -0.56 -2.92
C ARG A 59 5.25 -1.30 -1.93
N GLU A 60 4.44 -2.23 -2.42
CA GLU A 60 3.72 -3.20 -1.59
C GLU A 60 4.71 -4.15 -0.91
N VAL A 61 4.61 -4.30 0.41
CA VAL A 61 5.49 -5.15 1.23
C VAL A 61 4.75 -6.19 2.07
N LYS A 62 3.43 -6.03 2.23
CA LYS A 62 2.51 -7.03 2.78
C LYS A 62 1.24 -7.06 1.94
N CYS A 63 0.59 -8.22 1.85
CA CYS A 63 -0.65 -8.41 1.10
C CYS A 63 -1.53 -9.47 1.75
N ASN A 64 -2.85 -9.28 1.77
CA ASN A 64 -3.77 -10.32 2.26
C ASN A 64 -3.66 -11.62 1.44
N VAL A 65 -3.40 -11.52 0.13
CA VAL A 65 -3.15 -12.68 -0.73
C VAL A 65 -1.83 -13.37 -0.39
N HIS A 66 -0.82 -12.64 0.12
CA HIS A 66 0.41 -13.26 0.61
C HIS A 66 0.19 -14.05 1.92
N GLY A 67 -0.92 -13.80 2.61
CA GLY A 67 -1.23 -14.36 3.93
C GLY A 67 -1.05 -13.36 5.08
N ASP A 68 -0.79 -12.08 4.78
CA ASP A 68 -0.70 -11.03 5.80
C ASP A 68 -2.08 -10.57 6.29
N GLU A 69 -2.12 -9.94 7.47
CA GLU A 69 -3.35 -9.42 8.07
C GLU A 69 -3.95 -8.24 7.29
N CYS A 70 -3.12 -7.43 6.63
CA CYS A 70 -3.53 -6.33 5.78
C CYS A 70 -2.46 -6.05 4.71
N CYS A 71 -2.83 -5.27 3.69
CA CYS A 71 -1.84 -4.75 2.75
C CYS A 71 -1.01 -3.64 3.40
N GLU A 72 0.29 -3.61 3.14
CA GLU A 72 1.17 -2.55 3.63
C GLU A 72 2.10 -2.07 2.52
N TYR A 73 2.32 -0.75 2.49
CA TYR A 73 3.13 -0.07 1.50
C TYR A 73 4.23 0.73 2.16
N ILE A 74 5.44 0.66 1.61
CA ILE A 74 6.54 1.57 1.96
C ILE A 74 6.61 2.66 0.90
N VAL A 75 6.58 3.91 1.35
CA VAL A 75 6.79 5.10 0.54
C VAL A 75 8.17 5.67 0.81
N LYS A 76 8.91 6.01 -0.25
CA LYS A 76 10.21 6.72 -0.16
C LYS A 76 10.15 8.04 -0.93
N TYR A 77 10.67 9.10 -0.32
CA TYR A 77 10.61 10.47 -0.84
C TYR A 77 11.77 10.88 -1.74
#